data_AF-A0A9P1N1L6-F1
#
_entry.id   AF-A0A9P1N1L6-F1
#
_cell.length_a   1.000
_cell.length_b   1.000
_cell.length_c   1.000
_cell.angle_alpha   90.00
_cell.angle_beta   90.00
_cell.angle_gamma   90.00
#
_symmetry.space_group_name_H-M   'P 1'
#
loop_
_entity.id
_entity.type
_entity.pdbx_description
1 polymer ?
#
loop_
_entity_poly.entity_id
_entity_poly.type
_entity_poly.pdbx_seq_one_letter_code
_entity_poly.pdbx_strand_id
1 'polypeptide(L)'
;MCFLFIISAFLVFFCENCETAACSCAQCSLELLEDNCTEIIGHIIISLESQMPPYEMIEYKLENMQKLTGCLTIANSGFTNLSFLQNLEIVEYSEIGAAASCRTYANTITIAKNALLRDVSALKNLKILNSGENTEYGLYLVDNPSLCLEEEELEAFLRFDKFYAPHFRICHENLLNSGFFCFFA
;
A
#
# COMPACT_ATOMS: atom_id res chain seq x y z
N MET A 1 10.28 27.95 5.11
CA MET A 1 11.65 28.15 5.64
C MET A 1 11.76 27.21 6.83
N CYS A 2 12.38 26.04 6.67
CA CYS A 2 12.34 25.00 7.70
C CYS A 2 13.06 25.43 8.99
N PHE A 3 12.42 25.20 10.13
CA PHE A 3 13.03 25.39 11.44
C PHE A 3 13.31 24.03 12.11
N LEU A 4 14.54 23.90 12.61
CA LEU A 4 14.98 22.75 13.40
C LEU A 4 14.66 23.02 14.88
N PHE A 5 13.81 22.20 15.50
CA PHE A 5 13.69 22.16 16.95
C PHE A 5 14.01 20.75 17.47
N ILE A 6 15.01 20.67 18.34
CA ILE A 6 15.40 19.45 19.03
C ILE A 6 14.58 19.37 20.32
N ILE A 7 13.58 18.49 20.36
CA ILE A 7 12.94 18.08 21.62
C ILE A 7 13.16 16.58 21.77
N SER A 8 13.96 16.19 22.76
CA SER A 8 14.03 14.84 23.33
C SER A 8 13.91 13.65 22.36
N ALA A 9 15.06 13.18 21.86
CA ALA A 9 15.30 11.85 21.27
C ALA A 9 14.48 11.39 20.04
N PHE A 10 13.50 12.15 19.55
CA PHE A 10 12.83 11.87 18.28
C PHE A 10 12.99 13.04 17.31
N LEU A 11 13.55 12.77 16.13
CA LEU A 11 13.53 13.69 15.00
C LEU A 11 12.08 13.76 14.50
N VAL A 12 11.33 14.78 14.94
CA VAL A 12 10.00 15.09 14.41
C VAL A 12 10.19 16.10 13.28
N PHE A 13 9.93 15.68 12.05
CA PHE A 13 9.88 16.58 10.89
C PHE A 13 8.50 17.22 10.82
N PHE A 14 8.44 18.56 10.84
CA PHE A 14 7.21 19.29 10.57
C PHE A 14 6.98 19.41 9.06
N CYS A 15 5.74 19.17 8.63
CA CYS A 15 5.25 19.43 7.28
C CYS A 15 5.06 20.95 7.11
N GLU A 16 5.73 21.56 6.13
CA GLU A 16 5.49 22.96 5.73
C GLU A 16 4.61 22.95 4.46
N ASN A 17 3.37 23.41 4.62
CA ASN A 17 2.42 23.90 3.60
C ASN A 17 2.10 22.99 2.39
N CYS A 18 0.90 22.42 2.41
CA CYS A 18 0.19 21.90 1.24
C CYS A 18 -0.35 23.09 0.40
N GLU A 19 0.48 23.74 -0.41
CA GLU A 19 0.04 24.88 -1.26
C GLU A 19 -0.69 24.44 -2.56
N THR A 20 -0.78 23.14 -2.81
CA THR A 20 -1.58 22.51 -3.88
C THR A 20 -2.09 21.16 -3.35
N ALA A 21 -3.06 20.51 -3.99
CA ALA A 21 -3.73 19.27 -3.53
C ALA A 21 -2.84 18.01 -3.28
N ALA A 22 -1.53 18.20 -3.17
CA ALA A 22 -0.50 17.22 -2.86
C ALA A 22 0.06 17.42 -1.44
N CYS A 23 -0.23 16.46 -0.55
CA CYS A 23 0.19 16.44 0.84
C CYS A 23 1.58 15.77 0.94
N SER A 24 2.65 16.53 1.20
CA SER A 24 4.03 16.01 1.28
C SER A 24 4.45 15.65 2.69
N CYS A 25 4.87 14.41 2.90
CA CYS A 25 5.18 13.90 4.23
C CYS A 25 6.14 12.70 4.20
N ALA A 26 7.35 12.92 4.73
CA ALA A 26 8.44 11.95 4.68
C ALA A 26 8.24 10.72 5.61
N GLN A 27 7.41 10.85 6.65
CA GLN A 27 6.96 9.78 7.55
C GLN A 27 5.61 10.19 8.14
N CYS A 28 4.50 9.69 7.57
CA CYS A 28 3.17 10.14 7.98
C CYS A 28 2.62 9.28 9.10
N SER A 29 2.48 9.89 10.28
CA SER A 29 1.32 9.55 11.10
C SER A 29 0.09 10.04 10.32
N LEU A 30 -0.85 9.13 10.03
CA LEU A 30 -2.13 9.45 9.38
C LEU A 30 -2.90 10.57 10.11
N GLU A 31 -2.65 10.75 11.41
CA GLU A 31 -3.22 11.82 12.23
C GLU A 31 -2.86 13.23 11.72
N LEU A 32 -1.67 13.38 11.13
CA LEU A 32 -1.13 14.67 10.67
C LEU A 32 -1.45 14.96 9.21
N LEU A 33 -2.03 14.00 8.48
CA LEU A 33 -2.46 14.22 7.10
C LEU A 33 -3.62 15.22 7.08
N GLU A 34 -3.64 16.17 6.16
CA GLU A 34 -4.79 17.06 5.98
C GLU A 34 -6.03 16.25 5.56
N ASP A 35 -7.20 16.81 5.83
CA ASP A 35 -8.45 16.21 5.39
C ASP A 35 -8.60 16.36 3.87
N ASN A 36 -9.21 15.38 3.20
CA ASN A 36 -9.46 15.40 1.75
C ASN A 36 -8.20 15.48 0.85
N CYS A 37 -7.06 14.96 1.30
CA CYS A 37 -5.87 14.84 0.44
C CYS A 37 -6.17 13.91 -0.76
N THR A 38 -6.03 14.43 -1.97
CA THR A 38 -6.16 13.64 -3.21
C THR A 38 -4.82 13.07 -3.68
N GLU A 39 -3.71 13.76 -3.39
CA GLU A 39 -2.36 13.25 -3.65
C GLU A 39 -1.56 13.23 -2.35
N ILE A 40 -0.90 12.11 -2.08
CA ILE A 40 -0.02 11.93 -0.94
C ILE A 40 1.38 11.66 -1.46
N ILE A 41 2.35 12.46 -1.03
CA ILE A 41 3.77 12.24 -1.31
C ILE A 41 4.39 11.74 -0.01
N GLY A 42 4.82 10.49 0.03
CA GLY A 42 5.30 9.85 1.23
C GLY A 42 4.99 8.37 1.28
N HIS A 43 5.34 7.75 2.40
CA HIS A 43 5.12 6.33 2.64
C HIS A 43 3.91 6.13 3.55
N ILE A 44 2.99 5.25 3.15
CA ILE A 44 1.86 4.83 3.98
C ILE A 44 2.16 3.44 4.53
N ILE A 45 2.27 3.33 5.85
CA ILE A 45 2.54 2.07 6.54
C ILE A 45 1.44 1.83 7.57
N ILE A 46 0.64 0.81 7.34
CA ILE A 46 -0.43 0.37 8.22
C ILE A 46 -0.05 -1.02 8.74
N SER A 47 0.40 -1.07 9.99
CA SER A 47 0.78 -2.32 10.65
C SER A 47 0.51 -2.27 12.15
N LEU A 48 0.13 -3.41 12.73
CA LEU A 48 0.01 -3.55 14.19
C LEU A 48 1.33 -3.24 14.93
N GLU A 49 2.47 -3.44 14.27
CA GLU A 49 3.79 -3.15 14.83
C GLU A 49 4.11 -1.64 14.87
N SER A 50 3.35 -0.80 14.15
CA SER A 50 3.62 0.62 13.96
C SER A 50 2.62 1.55 14.65
N GLN A 51 1.94 1.12 15.71
CA GLN A 51 0.82 1.85 16.35
C GLN A 51 -0.26 2.20 15.33
N MET A 52 -0.95 1.16 14.82
CA MET A 52 -1.99 1.30 13.81
C MET A 52 -3.07 2.31 14.26
N PRO A 53 -3.37 3.36 13.48
CA PRO A 53 -4.47 4.27 13.77
C PRO A 53 -5.82 3.53 13.78
N PRO A 54 -6.86 4.08 14.43
CA PRO A 54 -8.22 3.55 14.34
C PRO A 54 -8.66 3.43 12.87
N TYR A 55 -9.42 2.39 12.55
CA TYR A 55 -9.86 2.12 11.17
C TYR A 55 -10.64 3.32 10.60
N GLU A 56 -11.49 3.96 11.40
CA GLU A 56 -12.29 5.11 11.00
C GLU A 56 -11.42 6.29 10.57
N MET A 57 -10.25 6.45 11.19
CA MET A 57 -9.29 7.49 10.78
C MET A 57 -8.62 7.13 9.46
N ILE A 58 -8.25 5.87 9.26
CA ILE A 58 -7.65 5.39 8.01
C ILE A 58 -8.62 5.60 6.85
N GLU A 59 -9.87 5.19 7.04
CA GLU A 59 -10.95 5.37 6.07
C GLU A 59 -11.14 6.85 5.75
N TYR A 60 -11.36 7.70 6.76
CA TYR A 60 -11.57 9.13 6.56
C TYR A 60 -10.38 9.86 5.89
N LYS A 61 -9.14 9.50 6.24
CA LYS A 61 -7.95 10.16 5.71
C LYS A 61 -7.59 9.73 4.29
N LEU A 62 -7.94 8.50 3.91
CA LEU A 62 -7.55 7.91 2.62
C LEU A 62 -8.71 7.80 1.62
N GLU A 63 -9.96 8.03 2.03
CA GLU A 63 -11.14 7.85 1.17
C GLU A 63 -11.06 8.64 -0.13
N ASN A 64 -10.43 9.82 -0.13
CA ASN A 64 -10.33 10.70 -1.31
C ASN A 64 -8.96 10.62 -2.00
N MET A 65 -8.06 9.76 -1.52
CA MET A 65 -6.71 9.63 -2.10
C MET A 65 -6.79 8.99 -3.49
N GLN A 66 -6.28 9.69 -4.49
CA GLN A 66 -6.21 9.28 -5.89
C GLN A 66 -4.79 8.92 -6.33
N LYS A 67 -3.77 9.55 -5.73
CA LYS A 67 -2.38 9.31 -6.07
C LYS A 67 -1.51 9.17 -4.82
N LEU A 68 -0.65 8.16 -4.82
CA LEU A 68 0.41 7.98 -3.85
C LEU A 68 1.77 8.03 -4.56
N THR A 69 2.61 8.98 -4.18
CA THR A 69 4.02 9.04 -4.58
C THR A 69 4.88 8.55 -3.42
N GLY A 70 5.25 7.27 -3.42
CA GLY A 70 6.00 6.60 -2.37
C GLY A 70 5.74 5.10 -2.38
N CYS A 71 5.37 4.54 -1.23
CA CYS A 71 5.06 3.11 -1.11
C CYS A 71 3.86 2.91 -0.19
N LEU A 72 3.14 1.81 -0.40
CA LEU A 72 2.04 1.39 0.44
C LEU A 72 2.37 0.05 1.09
N THR A 73 2.33 -0.01 2.42
CA THR A 73 2.47 -1.25 3.18
C THR A 73 1.26 -1.45 4.08
N ILE A 74 0.57 -2.58 3.91
CA ILE A 74 -0.52 -3.03 4.78
C ILE A 74 -0.14 -4.42 5.28
N ALA A 75 0.30 -4.49 6.54
CA ALA A 75 0.84 -5.73 7.09
C ALA A 75 0.29 -6.03 8.48
N ASN A 76 0.09 -7.31 8.79
CA ASN A 76 -0.38 -7.75 10.11
C ASN A 76 -1.64 -6.98 10.58
N SER A 77 -2.56 -6.60 9.70
CA SER A 77 -3.75 -5.82 10.07
C SER A 77 -4.96 -6.72 10.40
N GLY A 78 -5.98 -6.11 11.02
CA GLY A 78 -7.29 -6.73 11.24
C GLY A 78 -8.29 -6.53 10.09
N PHE A 79 -7.85 -5.99 8.94
CA PHE A 79 -8.76 -5.64 7.85
C PHE A 79 -9.30 -6.85 7.12
N THR A 80 -10.56 -6.76 6.68
CA THR A 80 -11.21 -7.78 5.84
C THR A 80 -11.22 -7.40 4.36
N ASN A 81 -11.12 -6.11 4.04
CA ASN A 81 -11.04 -5.57 2.69
C ASN A 81 -10.16 -4.30 2.68
N LEU A 82 -9.93 -3.75 1.50
CA LEU A 82 -9.19 -2.50 1.29
C LEU A 82 -10.04 -1.39 0.66
N SER A 83 -11.35 -1.34 0.96
CA SER A 83 -12.28 -0.40 0.29
C SER A 83 -11.96 1.07 0.52
N PHE A 84 -11.24 1.40 1.60
CA PHE A 84 -10.72 2.76 1.84
C PHE A 84 -9.72 3.23 0.77
N LEU A 85 -9.25 2.35 -0.13
CA LEU A 85 -8.41 2.68 -1.28
C LEU A 85 -9.19 2.71 -2.60
N GLN A 86 -10.53 2.66 -2.59
CA GLN A 86 -11.35 2.55 -3.81
C GLN A 86 -11.12 3.68 -4.83
N ASN A 87 -10.71 4.86 -4.38
CA ASN A 87 -10.45 6.02 -5.23
C ASN A 87 -8.97 6.14 -5.64
N LEU A 88 -8.10 5.28 -5.13
CA LEU A 88 -6.69 5.28 -5.51
C LEU A 88 -6.59 4.83 -6.97
N GLU A 89 -5.88 5.61 -7.77
CA GLU A 89 -5.71 5.37 -9.21
C GLU A 89 -4.24 5.10 -9.55
N ILE A 90 -3.31 5.81 -8.89
CA ILE A 90 -1.89 5.78 -9.23
C ILE A 90 -1.04 5.56 -7.98
N VAL A 91 -0.12 4.60 -8.04
CA VAL A 91 0.96 4.46 -7.07
C VAL A 91 2.29 4.56 -7.79
N GLU A 92 3.04 5.62 -7.52
CA GLU A 92 4.36 5.89 -8.07
C GLU A 92 5.42 5.61 -7.02
N TYR A 93 6.31 4.64 -7.29
CA TYR A 93 7.39 4.33 -6.37
C TYR A 93 8.32 5.53 -6.21
N SER A 94 8.60 5.87 -4.95
CA SER A 94 9.56 6.90 -4.60
C SER A 94 10.25 6.57 -3.29
N GLU A 95 11.57 6.82 -3.24
CA GLU A 95 12.38 6.72 -2.01
C GLU A 95 12.35 8.02 -1.18
N ILE A 96 11.56 9.01 -1.61
CA ILE A 96 11.37 10.27 -0.89
C ILE A 96 10.64 9.98 0.42
N GLY A 97 11.41 9.99 1.51
CA GLY A 97 10.90 9.75 2.86
C GLY A 97 11.92 9.05 3.74
N ALA A 98 11.61 8.90 5.04
CA ALA A 98 12.49 8.23 6.00
C ALA A 98 12.01 6.81 6.39
N ALA A 99 11.16 6.16 5.59
CA ALA A 99 10.71 4.79 5.89
C ALA A 99 11.75 3.74 5.46
N ALA A 100 12.34 3.05 6.44
CA ALA A 100 13.30 1.98 6.19
C ALA A 100 12.66 0.78 5.45
N SER A 101 11.39 0.46 5.69
CA SER A 101 10.69 -0.67 5.09
C SER A 101 10.61 -0.58 3.57
N CYS A 102 10.29 0.60 3.04
CA CYS A 102 10.16 0.80 1.59
C CYS A 102 11.49 0.78 0.87
N ARG A 103 12.57 1.20 1.53
CA ARG A 103 13.93 1.08 1.00
C ARG A 103 14.52 -0.33 1.12
N THR A 104 14.11 -1.10 2.14
CA THR A 104 14.70 -2.42 2.41
C THR A 104 14.22 -3.46 1.41
N TYR A 105 12.93 -3.44 1.06
CA TYR A 105 12.34 -4.41 0.14
C TYR A 105 12.09 -3.84 -1.25
N ALA A 106 12.09 -2.52 -1.41
CA ALA A 106 11.84 -1.82 -2.66
C ALA A 106 10.54 -2.26 -3.38
N ASN A 107 9.52 -2.62 -2.59
CA ASN A 107 8.19 -2.92 -3.10
C ASN A 107 7.35 -1.64 -3.18
N THR A 108 6.62 -1.45 -4.28
CA THR A 108 5.71 -0.32 -4.44
C THR A 108 4.46 -0.49 -3.57
N ILE A 109 3.84 -1.67 -3.63
CA ILE A 109 2.72 -2.06 -2.77
C ILE A 109 3.04 -3.39 -2.09
N THR A 110 2.91 -3.45 -0.77
CA THR A 110 3.07 -4.65 0.05
C THR A 110 1.80 -4.93 0.84
N ILE A 111 1.22 -6.11 0.65
CA ILE A 111 0.09 -6.62 1.43
C ILE A 111 0.49 -7.98 2.00
N ALA A 112 0.81 -8.00 3.29
CA ALA A 112 1.44 -9.16 3.90
C ALA A 112 0.80 -9.55 5.23
N LYS A 113 0.65 -10.86 5.49
CA LYS A 113 0.30 -11.37 6.83
C LYS A 113 -1.02 -10.85 7.40
N ASN A 114 -1.97 -10.46 6.55
CA ASN A 114 -3.29 -10.02 6.99
C ASN A 114 -4.21 -11.24 7.10
N ALA A 115 -4.33 -11.80 8.31
CA ALA A 115 -5.02 -13.07 8.55
C ALA A 115 -6.52 -13.03 8.18
N LEU A 116 -7.16 -11.86 8.28
CA LEU A 116 -8.59 -11.68 8.04
C LEU A 116 -8.92 -11.09 6.66
N LEU A 117 -7.91 -10.69 5.88
CA LEU A 117 -8.10 -10.04 4.59
C LEU A 117 -8.68 -11.04 3.58
N ARG A 118 -9.76 -10.64 2.92
CA ARG A 118 -10.52 -11.47 1.98
C ARG A 118 -10.72 -10.82 0.61
N ASP A 119 -10.56 -9.51 0.54
CA ASP A 119 -10.91 -8.72 -0.64
C ASP A 119 -9.85 -7.65 -0.90
N VAL A 120 -9.27 -7.68 -2.10
CA VAL A 120 -8.29 -6.70 -2.59
C VAL A 120 -8.76 -6.05 -3.91
N SER A 121 -10.04 -6.17 -4.24
CA SER A 121 -10.64 -5.70 -5.49
C SER A 121 -10.43 -4.19 -5.71
N ALA A 122 -10.33 -3.42 -4.63
CA ALA A 122 -10.01 -1.99 -4.67
C ALA A 122 -8.71 -1.67 -5.42
N LEU A 123 -7.80 -2.64 -5.57
CA LEU A 123 -6.51 -2.44 -6.23
C LEU A 123 -6.52 -2.77 -7.73
N LYS A 124 -7.57 -3.41 -8.26
CA LYS A 124 -7.53 -4.01 -9.61
C LYS A 124 -7.34 -3.01 -10.75
N ASN A 125 -7.74 -1.76 -10.54
CA ASN A 125 -7.68 -0.69 -11.55
C ASN A 125 -6.46 0.23 -11.38
N LEU A 126 -5.53 -0.10 -10.48
CA LEU A 126 -4.39 0.74 -10.20
C LEU A 126 -3.40 0.79 -11.37
N LYS A 127 -2.81 1.96 -11.57
CA LYS A 127 -1.60 2.13 -12.35
C LYS A 127 -0.39 2.19 -11.42
N ILE A 128 0.43 1.15 -11.44
CA ILE A 128 1.69 1.12 -10.72
C ILE A 128 2.79 1.70 -11.61
N LEU A 129 3.43 2.77 -11.14
CA LEU A 129 4.55 3.43 -11.80
C LEU A 129 5.83 3.12 -11.02
N ASN A 130 6.60 2.15 -11.50
CA ASN A 130 7.89 1.82 -10.92
C ASN A 130 8.95 2.79 -11.46
N SER A 131 9.40 3.74 -10.64
CA SER A 131 10.47 4.68 -11.01
C SER A 131 11.84 3.99 -10.90
N GLY A 132 12.26 3.30 -11.97
CA GLY A 132 13.61 2.74 -12.12
C GLY A 132 13.79 1.25 -11.79
N GLU A 133 14.95 0.70 -12.16
CA GLU A 133 15.34 -0.71 -11.99
C GLU A 133 15.38 -1.19 -10.52
N ASN A 134 15.25 -0.28 -9.56
CA ASN A 134 15.43 -0.56 -8.13
C ASN A 134 14.22 -1.16 -7.43
N THR A 135 13.04 -1.20 -8.07
CA THR A 135 11.85 -1.85 -7.48
C THR A 135 11.97 -3.38 -7.54
N GLU A 136 11.74 -4.09 -6.44
CA GLU A 136 11.74 -5.56 -6.46
C GLU A 136 10.39 -6.08 -6.98
N TYR A 137 9.27 -5.57 -6.42
CA TYR A 137 7.91 -5.90 -6.84
C TYR A 137 7.01 -4.68 -6.93
N GLY A 138 6.17 -4.61 -7.96
CA GLY A 138 5.11 -3.61 -8.04
C GLY A 138 4.01 -3.89 -7.02
N LEU A 139 3.51 -5.13 -7.02
CA LEU A 139 2.54 -5.63 -6.04
C LEU A 139 3.06 -6.92 -5.41
N TYR A 140 3.34 -6.87 -4.11
CA TYR A 140 3.81 -7.98 -3.31
C TYR A 140 2.72 -8.44 -2.34
N LEU A 141 2.10 -9.60 -2.63
CA LEU A 141 0.95 -10.13 -1.92
C LEU A 141 1.29 -11.50 -1.29
N VAL A 142 1.61 -11.54 0.01
CA VAL A 142 2.13 -12.76 0.65
C VAL A 142 1.44 -13.06 1.98
N ASP A 143 1.29 -14.34 2.31
CA ASP A 143 0.81 -14.80 3.63
C ASP A 143 -0.55 -14.19 4.06
N ASN A 144 -1.50 -14.03 3.14
CA ASN A 144 -2.87 -13.59 3.45
C ASN A 144 -3.81 -14.82 3.38
N PRO A 145 -3.91 -15.65 4.44
CA PRO A 145 -4.50 -17.00 4.37
C PRO A 145 -6.01 -17.05 4.08
N SER A 146 -6.73 -15.97 4.35
CA SER A 146 -8.16 -15.85 4.07
C SER A 146 -8.45 -15.21 2.71
N LEU A 147 -7.41 -14.72 2.02
CA LEU A 147 -7.56 -14.07 0.73
C LEU A 147 -7.73 -15.12 -0.37
N CYS A 148 -8.74 -14.92 -1.20
CA CYS A 148 -8.84 -15.53 -2.51
C CYS A 148 -8.98 -14.40 -3.54
N LEU A 149 -8.55 -14.66 -4.77
CA LEU A 149 -8.66 -13.75 -5.89
C LEU A 149 -9.72 -14.26 -6.84
N GLU A 150 -10.62 -13.40 -7.27
CA GLU A 150 -11.48 -13.67 -8.42
C GLU A 150 -10.63 -13.70 -9.70
N GLU A 151 -11.09 -14.42 -10.73
CA GLU A 151 -10.35 -14.53 -12.01
C GLU A 151 -10.07 -13.15 -12.62
N GLU A 152 -11.03 -12.24 -12.58
CA GLU A 152 -10.89 -10.86 -13.09
C GLU A 152 -9.81 -10.07 -12.32
N GLU A 153 -9.70 -10.27 -11.01
CA GLU A 153 -8.67 -9.62 -10.18
C GLU A 153 -7.29 -10.16 -10.53
N LEU A 154 -7.17 -11.48 -10.68
CA LEU A 154 -5.92 -12.12 -11.08
C LEU A 154 -5.47 -11.64 -12.47
N GLU A 155 -6.37 -11.60 -13.44
CA GLU A 155 -6.08 -11.09 -14.78
C GLU A 155 -5.63 -9.62 -14.77
N ALA A 156 -6.20 -8.81 -13.89
CA ALA A 156 -5.78 -7.42 -13.71
C ALA A 156 -4.38 -7.34 -13.08
N PHE A 157 -4.14 -8.08 -11.99
CA PHE A 157 -2.87 -8.05 -11.27
C PHE A 157 -1.70 -8.64 -12.08
N LEU A 158 -1.94 -9.63 -12.93
CA LEU A 158 -0.93 -10.17 -13.85
C LEU A 158 -0.42 -9.12 -14.86
N ARG A 159 -1.15 -8.02 -15.07
CA ARG A 159 -0.70 -6.89 -15.91
C ARG A 159 0.17 -5.89 -15.16
N PHE A 160 0.26 -6.00 -13.84
CA PHE A 160 1.15 -5.15 -13.07
C PHE A 160 2.59 -5.59 -13.27
N ASP A 161 3.47 -4.62 -13.52
CA ASP A 161 4.89 -4.87 -13.58
C ASP A 161 5.38 -5.43 -12.24
N LYS A 162 6.05 -6.59 -12.30
CA LYS A 162 6.58 -7.32 -11.13
C LYS A 162 5.49 -7.64 -10.08
N PHE A 163 4.36 -8.22 -10.51
CA PHE A 163 3.40 -8.84 -9.60
C PHE A 163 3.96 -10.13 -8.98
N TYR A 164 3.85 -10.27 -7.65
CA TYR A 164 4.28 -11.46 -6.93
C TYR A 164 3.29 -11.82 -5.83
N ALA A 165 2.68 -12.99 -5.99
CA ALA A 165 1.75 -13.56 -5.02
C ALA A 165 1.99 -15.06 -4.87
N PRO A 166 2.93 -15.51 -4.03
CA PRO A 166 3.15 -16.93 -3.83
C PRO A 166 1.98 -17.47 -3.01
N HIS A 167 1.48 -18.65 -3.38
CA HIS A 167 0.42 -19.36 -2.64
C HIS A 167 -0.95 -18.63 -2.57
N PHE A 168 -1.31 -17.86 -3.60
CA PHE A 168 -2.68 -17.33 -3.74
C PHE A 168 -3.69 -18.46 -4.01
N ARG A 169 -4.97 -18.16 -3.79
CA ARG A 169 -6.11 -19.04 -4.09
C ARG A 169 -7.04 -18.32 -5.04
N ILE A 170 -7.69 -19.05 -5.94
CA ILE A 170 -8.76 -18.51 -6.76
C ILE A 170 -10.09 -18.76 -6.04
N CYS A 171 -10.95 -17.74 -5.97
CA CYS A 171 -12.27 -17.89 -5.36
C CYS A 171 -13.10 -18.90 -6.15
N HIS A 172 -13.94 -19.68 -5.47
CA HIS A 172 -14.81 -20.69 -6.09
C HIS A 172 -14.13 -21.87 -6.82
N GLU A 173 -12.79 -21.95 -6.86
CA GLU A 173 -12.11 -23.17 -7.30
C GLU A 173 -12.29 -24.29 -6.26
N ASN A 174 -13.06 -25.32 -6.62
CA ASN A 174 -13.08 -26.56 -5.85
C ASN A 174 -11.68 -27.18 -5.91
N LEU A 175 -11.00 -27.25 -4.76
CA LEU A 175 -9.65 -27.81 -4.50
C LEU A 175 -9.45 -29.30 -4.91
N LEU A 176 -10.34 -29.88 -5.72
CA LEU A 176 -10.22 -31.24 -6.23
C LEU A 176 -9.36 -31.35 -7.49
N ASN A 177 -8.95 -30.23 -8.13
CA ASN A 177 -8.21 -30.27 -9.39
C ASN A 177 -7.13 -29.19 -9.59
N SER A 178 -6.70 -28.45 -8.57
CA SER A 178 -5.63 -27.44 -8.73
C SER A 178 -4.23 -28.08 -8.71
N GLY A 179 -3.97 -28.94 -9.70
CA GLY A 179 -2.61 -29.22 -10.12
C GLY A 179 -2.06 -27.98 -10.81
N PHE A 180 -0.99 -27.42 -10.23
CA PHE A 180 0.02 -26.59 -10.90
C PHE A 180 -0.38 -26.05 -12.27
N PHE A 181 -0.98 -24.85 -12.31
CA PHE A 181 -0.88 -23.99 -13.49
C PHE A 181 -0.07 -22.75 -13.10
N CYS A 182 1.24 -22.96 -12.94
CA CYS A 182 2.21 -21.91 -13.25
C CYS A 182 2.59 -22.08 -14.71
N PHE A 183 2.12 -21.20 -15.59
CA PHE A 183 2.80 -20.95 -16.86
C PHE A 183 3.40 -19.55 -16.78
N PHE A 184 4.70 -19.50 -16.49
CA PHE A 184 5.53 -18.37 -16.88
C PHE A 184 5.88 -18.55 -18.36
N ALA A 185 5.64 -17.53 -19.16
CA ALA A 185 6.31 -17.30 -20.44
C ALA A 185 6.97 -15.92 -20.38
#